data_AF-A0A502G1L1-F1
#
_entry.id   AF-A0A502G1L1-F1
#
_cell.length_a   1.000
_cell.length_b   1.000
_cell.length_c   1.000
_cell.angle_alpha   90.00
_cell.angle_beta   90.00
_cell.angle_gamma   90.00
#
_symmetry.space_group_name_H-M   'P 1'
#
loop_
_entity.id
_entity.type
_entity.pdbx_description
1 polymer ?
#
loop_
_entity_poly.entity_id
_entity_poly.type
_entity_poly.pdbx_seq_one_letter_code
_entity_poly.pdbx_strand_id
1 'polypeptide(L)'
;MNKIIFLLGFCISFNALASLDKYVGCFSSDTKKINVKFVSISDDNIPLSYVIYKNAQQPIPLIFSKKDEEEVGDGRPAEKTTTWLEVIDGKFNGQYIVMSQGARYYSFIYKNKNGKQVSLNENLDAYNDDHSDCIWR
;
A
#
# COMPACT_ATOMS: atom_id res chain seq x y z
N MET A 1 -23.91 25.13 -56.02
CA MET A 1 -22.85 25.59 -55.09
C MET A 1 -23.53 26.55 -54.12
N ASN A 2 -23.51 26.44 -52.79
CA ASN A 2 -22.56 25.77 -51.91
C ASN A 2 -23.21 25.58 -50.53
N LYS A 3 -22.90 24.43 -49.92
CA LYS A 3 -22.51 24.24 -48.51
C LYS A 3 -23.59 24.46 -47.44
N ILE A 4 -24.38 23.39 -47.23
CA ILE A 4 -24.96 23.05 -45.93
C ILE A 4 -23.79 22.90 -44.94
N ILE A 5 -23.63 23.86 -44.03
CA ILE A 5 -22.70 23.76 -42.91
C ILE A 5 -23.41 22.94 -41.84
N PHE A 6 -23.09 21.65 -41.79
CA PHE A 6 -23.48 20.75 -40.71
C PHE A 6 -22.65 21.12 -39.47
N LEU A 7 -23.29 21.76 -38.48
CA LEU A 7 -22.66 22.03 -37.19
C LEU A 7 -22.71 20.74 -36.35
N LEU A 8 -21.79 19.81 -36.64
CA LEU A 8 -21.62 18.59 -35.86
C LEU A 8 -20.78 18.93 -34.62
N GLY A 9 -21.44 19.40 -33.56
CA GLY A 9 -20.82 19.62 -32.25
C GLY A 9 -20.41 18.29 -31.63
N PHE A 10 -19.16 17.89 -31.86
CA PHE A 10 -18.55 16.71 -31.26
C PHE A 10 -18.31 16.99 -29.77
N CYS A 11 -19.22 16.55 -28.90
CA CYS A 11 -18.97 16.47 -27.46
C CYS A 11 -17.94 15.36 -27.20
N ILE A 12 -16.65 15.67 -27.35
CA ILE A 12 -15.58 14.80 -26.86
C ILE A 12 -15.56 14.94 -25.35
N SER A 13 -16.20 14.01 -24.65
CA SER A 13 -16.04 13.85 -23.21
C SER A 13 -14.60 13.41 -22.94
N PHE A 14 -13.73 14.35 -22.59
CA PHE A 14 -12.41 14.02 -22.03
C PHE A 14 -12.62 13.42 -20.65
N ASN A 15 -12.79 12.11 -20.59
CA ASN A 15 -12.70 11.38 -19.33
C ASN A 15 -11.22 11.37 -18.94
N ALA A 16 -10.82 12.26 -18.03
CA ALA A 16 -9.53 12.15 -17.39
C ALA A 16 -9.58 10.92 -16.47
N LEU A 17 -8.84 9.87 -16.82
CA LEU A 17 -8.59 8.75 -15.92
C LEU A 17 -7.61 9.24 -14.86
N ALA A 18 -8.10 9.50 -13.64
CA ALA A 18 -7.22 9.65 -12.49
C ALA A 18 -6.59 8.28 -12.21
N SER A 19 -5.27 8.18 -12.32
CA SER A 19 -4.52 6.99 -11.93
C SER A 19 -4.28 7.02 -10.43
N LEU A 20 -4.84 6.04 -9.73
CA LEU A 20 -4.60 5.84 -8.30
C LEU A 20 -3.24 5.17 -8.11
N ASP A 21 -2.33 5.81 -7.38
CA ASP A 21 -1.00 5.24 -7.12
C ASP A 21 -1.11 4.13 -6.08
N LYS A 22 -0.80 2.90 -6.49
CA LYS A 22 -0.84 1.70 -5.64
C LYS A 22 0.57 1.16 -5.42
N TYR A 23 0.95 1.02 -4.16
CA TYR A 23 2.22 0.43 -3.73
C TYR A 23 1.94 -0.89 -3.02
N VAL A 24 2.67 -1.94 -3.41
CA VAL A 24 2.51 -3.29 -2.84
C VAL A 24 3.78 -3.68 -2.12
N GLY A 25 3.63 -4.23 -0.92
CA GLY A 25 4.68 -4.87 -0.15
C GLY A 25 4.36 -6.34 0.11
N CYS A 26 5.25 -7.26 -0.26
CA CYS A 26 5.10 -8.68 0.04
C CYS A 26 5.96 -9.06 1.23
N PHE A 27 5.36 -9.51 2.33
CA PHE A 27 6.07 -9.77 3.58
C PHE A 27 5.90 -11.20 4.09
N SER A 28 6.96 -11.76 4.65
CA SER A 28 6.96 -13.09 5.27
C SER A 28 7.64 -13.05 6.64
N SER A 29 7.12 -13.82 7.60
CA SER A 29 7.86 -14.11 8.84
C SER A 29 9.11 -14.94 8.53
N ASP A 30 10.10 -14.95 9.42
CA ASP A 30 11.32 -15.77 9.29
C ASP A 30 11.01 -17.25 9.01
N THR A 31 9.99 -17.80 9.68
CA THR A 31 9.56 -19.20 9.49
C THR A 31 8.73 -19.45 8.22
N LYS A 32 8.45 -18.40 7.44
CA LYS A 32 7.54 -18.37 6.28
C LYS A 32 6.10 -18.86 6.54
N LYS A 33 5.73 -19.08 7.81
CA LYS A 33 4.36 -19.49 8.21
C LYS A 33 3.35 -18.36 8.09
N ILE A 34 3.79 -17.12 8.27
CA ILE A 34 2.97 -15.92 8.10
C ILE A 34 3.42 -15.21 6.83
N ASN A 35 2.46 -14.92 5.94
CA ASN A 35 2.67 -14.18 4.71
C ASN A 35 1.58 -13.11 4.60
N VAL A 36 1.99 -11.87 4.38
CA VAL A 36 1.12 -10.68 4.40
C VAL A 36 1.45 -9.82 3.20
N LYS A 37 0.44 -9.55 2.38
CA LYS A 37 0.49 -8.47 1.38
C LYS A 37 0.04 -7.20 2.05
N PHE A 38 0.86 -6.16 2.01
CA PHE A 38 0.49 -4.80 2.34
C PHE A 38 0.19 -4.05 1.05
N VAL A 39 -0.89 -3.27 1.04
CA VAL A 39 -1.19 -2.37 -0.07
C VAL A 39 -1.39 -0.97 0.49
N SER A 40 -0.61 -0.02 -0.01
CA SER A 40 -0.80 1.40 0.24
C SER A 40 -1.32 2.05 -1.02
N ILE A 41 -2.36 2.86 -0.86
CA ILE A 41 -3.00 3.62 -1.90
C ILE A 41 -2.78 5.09 -1.57
N SER A 42 -2.25 5.83 -2.54
CA SER A 42 -2.08 7.28 -2.44
C SER A 42 -3.04 7.96 -3.42
N ASP A 43 -3.96 8.75 -2.87
CA ASP A 43 -4.85 9.65 -3.63
C ASP A 43 -4.80 11.02 -2.96
N ASP A 44 -4.20 12.00 -3.64
CA ASP A 44 -3.85 13.32 -3.09
C ASP A 44 -3.23 13.25 -1.68
N ASN A 45 -4.04 13.51 -0.65
CA ASN A 45 -3.66 13.55 0.76
C ASN A 45 -4.42 12.53 1.62
N ILE A 46 -5.09 11.54 1.02
CA ILE A 46 -5.85 10.53 1.74
C ILE A 46 -4.99 9.27 1.88
N PRO A 47 -4.46 8.99 3.09
CA PRO A 47 -3.70 7.76 3.33
C PRO A 47 -4.67 6.58 3.43
N LEU A 48 -4.64 5.69 2.46
CA LEU A 48 -5.42 4.45 2.44
C LEU A 48 -4.48 3.25 2.45
N SER A 49 -4.75 2.26 3.29
CA SER A 49 -3.99 1.02 3.28
C SER A 49 -4.80 -0.16 3.79
N TYR A 50 -4.42 -1.34 3.36
CA TYR A 50 -4.97 -2.60 3.85
C TYR A 50 -3.91 -3.70 3.79
N VAL A 51 -4.16 -4.78 4.53
CA VAL A 51 -3.36 -6.01 4.47
C VAL A 51 -4.19 -7.21 4.05
N ILE A 52 -3.56 -8.17 3.38
CA ILE A 52 -4.14 -9.46 3.02
C ILE A 52 -3.19 -10.56 3.45
N TYR A 53 -3.61 -11.40 4.38
CA TYR A 53 -2.87 -12.60 4.74
C TYR A 53 -3.05 -13.67 3.65
N LYS A 54 -2.01 -14.46 3.35
CA LYS A 54 -2.04 -15.50 2.27
C LYS A 54 -3.29 -16.39 2.26
N ASN A 55 -3.80 -16.75 3.44
CA ASN A 55 -4.95 -17.65 3.59
C ASN A 55 -6.25 -16.92 4.01
N ALA A 56 -6.26 -15.58 4.03
CA ALA A 56 -7.45 -14.81 4.39
C ALA A 56 -8.35 -14.61 3.18
N GLN A 57 -9.67 -14.67 3.41
CA GLN A 57 -10.67 -14.44 2.37
C GLN A 57 -10.94 -12.95 2.11
N GLN A 58 -10.66 -12.09 3.10
CA GLN A 58 -10.99 -10.66 3.05
C GLN A 58 -9.77 -9.83 3.46
N PRO A 59 -9.58 -8.66 2.83
CA PRO A 59 -8.59 -7.68 3.27
C PRO A 59 -8.97 -7.10 4.63
N ILE A 60 -7.96 -6.73 5.42
CA ILE A 60 -8.16 -6.00 6.67
C ILE A 60 -7.82 -4.53 6.39
N PRO A 61 -8.79 -3.61 6.45
CA PRO A 61 -8.52 -2.18 6.26
C PRO A 61 -7.69 -1.65 7.42
N LEU A 62 -6.80 -0.71 7.12
CA LEU A 62 -5.97 -0.05 8.10
C LEU A 62 -6.32 1.43 8.21
N ILE A 63 -6.35 1.92 9.44
CA ILE A 63 -6.54 3.35 9.73
C ILE A 63 -5.17 3.99 9.89
N PHE A 64 -4.89 5.03 9.11
CA PHE A 64 -3.66 5.80 9.28
C PHE A 64 -3.59 6.43 10.67
N SER A 65 -2.46 6.28 11.35
CA SER A 65 -2.26 6.87 12.69
C SER A 65 -1.16 7.93 12.69
N LYS A 66 0.00 7.63 12.11
CA LYS A 66 1.16 8.52 12.17
C LYS A 66 2.09 8.30 10.98
N LYS A 67 2.81 9.35 10.61
CA LYS A 67 3.96 9.32 9.71
C LYS A 67 5.08 10.17 10.32
N ASP A 68 6.28 9.61 10.34
CA ASP A 68 7.53 10.29 10.61
C ASP A 68 8.39 10.21 9.35
N GLU A 69 9.04 11.32 8.98
CA GLU A 69 9.99 11.36 7.87
C GLU A 69 11.32 11.90 8.36
N GLU A 70 12.40 11.22 7.97
CA GLU A 70 13.76 11.61 8.29
C GLU A 70 14.53 11.84 6.99
N GLU A 71 15.11 13.03 6.85
CA GLU A 71 16.01 13.32 5.75
C GLU A 71 17.32 12.58 5.96
N VAL A 72 17.67 11.72 5.01
CA VAL A 72 18.97 11.08 4.98
C VAL A 72 19.82 11.93 4.05
N GLY A 73 20.97 12.41 4.54
CA GLY A 73 21.87 13.28 3.78
C GLY A 73 22.26 12.71 2.40
N ASP A 74 22.92 13.55 1.60
CA ASP A 74 23.45 13.19 0.28
C ASP A 74 22.41 12.93 -0.83
N GLY A 75 21.25 13.58 -0.77
CA GLY A 75 20.25 13.55 -1.85
C GLY A 75 19.51 12.22 -1.99
N ARG A 76 19.55 11.38 -0.96
CA ARG A 76 18.78 10.13 -0.89
C ARG A 76 17.30 10.42 -0.62
N PRO A 77 16.38 9.53 -1.05
CA PRO A 77 14.99 9.63 -0.63
C PRO A 77 14.88 9.61 0.91
N ALA A 78 13.99 10.41 1.45
CA ALA A 78 13.71 10.42 2.89
C ALA A 78 13.26 9.04 3.37
N GLU A 79 13.70 8.66 4.57
CA GLU A 79 13.16 7.50 5.27
C GLU A 79 11.80 7.85 5.83
N LYS A 80 10.84 6.96 5.62
CA LYS A 80 9.45 7.15 6.04
C LYS A 80 9.06 6.02 6.96
N THR A 81 8.67 6.36 8.18
CA THR A 81 8.05 5.42 9.11
C THR A 81 6.57 5.76 9.25
N THR A 82 5.69 4.82 8.89
CA THR A 82 4.24 4.98 9.03
C THR A 82 3.69 4.00 10.05
N THR A 83 2.71 4.45 10.82
CA THR A 83 1.95 3.60 11.75
C THR A 83 0.50 3.52 11.30
N TRP A 84 -0.01 2.29 11.23
CA TRP A 84 -1.33 1.96 10.75
C TRP A 84 -2.06 1.08 11.76
N LEU A 85 -3.30 1.42 12.12
CA LEU A 85 -4.09 0.66 13.08
C LEU A 85 -4.92 -0.39 12.35
N GLU A 86 -4.83 -1.62 12.85
CA GLU A 86 -5.67 -2.72 12.42
C GLU A 86 -6.97 -2.74 13.22
N VAL A 87 -8.10 -2.63 12.51
CA VAL A 87 -9.43 -2.67 13.11
C VAL A 87 -10.19 -3.85 12.54
N ILE A 88 -10.66 -4.74 13.42
CA ILE A 88 -11.46 -5.92 13.06
C ILE A 88 -12.78 -5.80 13.82
N ASP A 89 -13.91 -5.90 13.10
CA ASP A 89 -15.26 -5.77 13.65
C ASP A 89 -15.44 -4.49 14.49
N GLY A 90 -14.88 -3.37 14.02
CA GLY A 90 -14.95 -2.07 14.69
C GLY A 90 -14.09 -1.94 15.95
N LYS A 91 -13.25 -2.94 16.26
CA LYS A 91 -12.38 -2.94 17.44
C LYS A 91 -10.90 -2.89 17.04
N PHE A 92 -10.13 -2.10 17.78
CA PHE A 92 -8.67 -2.10 17.67
C PHE A 92 -8.12 -3.50 17.97
N ASN A 93 -7.36 -4.06 17.02
CA ASN A 93 -6.76 -5.38 17.14
C ASN A 93 -5.22 -5.32 17.26
N GLY A 94 -4.60 -4.34 16.62
CA GLY A 94 -3.16 -4.15 16.61
C GLY A 94 -2.75 -2.98 15.74
N GLN A 95 -1.45 -2.85 15.49
CA GLN A 95 -0.90 -1.84 14.61
C GLN A 95 0.28 -2.38 13.81
N TYR A 96 0.45 -1.85 12.61
CA TYR A 96 1.60 -2.05 11.76
C TYR A 96 2.51 -0.82 11.85
N ILE A 97 3.81 -1.05 11.97
CA ILE A 97 4.85 -0.03 11.86
C ILE A 97 5.66 -0.40 10.62
N VAL A 98 5.63 0.48 9.62
CA VAL A 98 6.18 0.23 8.29
C VAL A 98 7.25 1.28 8.00
N MET A 99 8.48 0.83 7.77
CA MET A 99 9.60 1.68 7.39
C MET A 99 9.93 1.44 5.92
N SER A 100 10.03 2.54 5.16
CA SER A 100 10.33 2.51 3.74
C SER A 100 11.28 3.64 3.35
N GLN A 101 12.07 3.43 2.30
CA GLN A 101 12.90 4.46 1.68
C GLN A 101 12.93 4.20 0.17
N GLY A 102 12.55 5.21 -0.61
CA GLY A 102 12.38 5.04 -2.06
C GLY A 102 11.40 3.90 -2.37
N ALA A 103 11.83 2.93 -3.18
CA ALA A 103 11.03 1.78 -3.61
C ALA A 103 11.19 0.54 -2.71
N ARG A 104 11.81 0.65 -1.52
CA ARG A 104 12.12 -0.48 -0.64
C ARG A 104 11.45 -0.37 0.71
N TYR A 105 11.05 -1.52 1.24
CA TYR A 105 10.59 -1.67 2.61
C TYR A 105 11.72 -2.26 3.47
N TYR A 106 12.06 -1.56 4.54
CA TYR A 106 13.14 -1.96 5.45
C TYR A 106 12.63 -2.64 6.72
N SER A 107 11.40 -2.34 7.12
CA SER A 107 10.78 -2.93 8.30
C SER A 107 9.28 -3.00 8.15
N PHE A 108 8.69 -4.13 8.55
CA PHE A 108 7.26 -4.31 8.63
C PHE A 108 6.93 -5.09 9.91
N ILE A 109 6.55 -4.36 10.96
CA ILE A 109 6.32 -4.94 12.28
C ILE A 109 4.85 -4.85 12.61
N TYR A 110 4.24 -5.99 12.96
CA TYR A 110 2.93 -6.03 13.58
C TYR A 110 3.05 -6.09 15.10
N LYS A 111 2.30 -5.24 15.81
CA LYS A 111 2.14 -5.28 17.27
C LYS A 111 0.67 -5.46 17.61
N ASN A 112 0.30 -6.55 18.25
CA ASN A 112 -1.09 -6.75 18.66
C ASN A 112 -1.46 -5.86 19.86
N LYS A 113 -2.76 -5.75 20.16
CA LYS A 113 -3.29 -5.00 21.31
C LYS A 113 -2.73 -5.40 22.68
N ASN A 114 -2.19 -6.61 22.82
CA ASN A 114 -1.56 -7.11 24.05
C ASN A 114 -0.05 -6.81 24.09
N GLY A 115 0.49 -6.13 23.09
CA GLY A 115 1.90 -5.75 22.99
C GLY A 115 2.82 -6.80 22.38
N LYS A 116 2.34 -7.99 22.02
CA LYS A 116 3.15 -9.00 21.33
C LYS A 116 3.47 -8.53 19.91
N GLN A 117 4.74 -8.66 19.52
CA GLN A 117 5.23 -8.25 18.22
C GLN A 117 5.57 -9.44 17.32
N VAL A 118 5.42 -9.22 16.02
CA VAL A 118 5.89 -10.09 14.94
C VAL A 118 6.55 -9.20 13.90
N SER A 119 7.84 -9.45 13.66
CA SER A 119 8.56 -8.83 12.54
C SER A 119 8.33 -9.68 11.28
N LEU A 120 8.07 -9.00 10.17
CA LEU A 120 7.97 -9.59 8.85
C LEU A 120 9.00 -8.91 7.96
N ASN A 121 9.64 -9.70 7.10
CA ASN A 121 10.67 -9.22 6.18
C ASN A 121 10.07 -9.13 4.77
N GLU A 122 10.54 -8.17 3.98
CA GLU A 122 10.20 -8.11 2.57
C GLU A 122 10.65 -9.41 1.88
N ASN A 123 9.72 -10.07 1.19
CA ASN A 123 9.94 -11.30 0.44
C ASN A 123 9.96 -10.96 -1.06
N LEU A 124 11.15 -10.73 -1.58
CA LEU A 124 11.36 -10.33 -2.97
C LEU A 124 10.93 -11.42 -3.97
N ASP A 125 10.99 -12.69 -3.58
CA ASP A 125 10.61 -13.83 -4.43
C ASP A 125 9.09 -14.00 -4.57
N ALA A 126 8.32 -13.30 -3.72
CA ALA A 126 6.86 -13.36 -3.71
C ALA A 126 6.22 -12.30 -4.61
N TYR A 127 6.95 -11.33 -5.16
CA TYR A 127 6.36 -10.40 -6.12
C TYR A 127 6.07 -11.09 -7.46
N ASN A 128 5.02 -10.63 -8.13
CA ASN A 128 4.86 -10.86 -9.56
C ASN A 128 5.80 -9.93 -10.37
N ASP A 129 5.91 -10.16 -11.68
CA ASP A 129 6.91 -9.51 -12.53
C ASP A 129 6.84 -7.98 -12.55
N ASP A 130 5.65 -7.40 -12.37
CA ASP A 130 5.42 -5.94 -12.36
C ASP A 130 5.33 -5.34 -10.94
N HIS A 131 5.59 -6.14 -9.90
CA HIS A 131 5.49 -5.76 -8.49
C HIS A 131 4.11 -5.23 -8.05
N SER A 132 3.04 -5.56 -8.79
CA SER A 132 1.67 -5.13 -8.47
C SER A 132 0.88 -6.11 -7.60
N ASP A 133 1.42 -7.31 -7.33
CA ASP A 133 0.81 -8.33 -6.47
C ASP A 133 1.82 -9.29 -5.82
N CYS A 134 1.36 -10.06 -4.83
CA CYS A 134 2.12 -11.12 -4.16
C CYS A 134 1.65 -12.52 -4.58
N ILE A 135 2.51 -13.25 -5.27
CA ILE A 135 2.36 -14.65 -5.65
C ILE A 135 3.17 -15.51 -4.68
N TRP A 136 2.50 -16.02 -3.64
CA TRP A 136 3.13 -16.82 -2.61
C TRP A 136 3.54 -18.20 -3.12
N ARG A 137 4.84 -18.40 -3.39
CA ARG A 137 5.42 -19.70 -3.74
C ARG A 137 5.77 -20.54 -2.51
#